data_AF-A0A950Q0P0-F1
#
_entry.id   AF-A0A950Q0P0-F1
#
_cell.length_a   1.000
_cell.length_b   1.000
_cell.length_c   1.000
_cell.angle_alpha   90.00
_cell.angle_beta   90.00
_cell.angle_gamma   90.00
#
_symmetry.space_group_name_H-M   'P 1'
#
loop_
_entity.id
_entity.type
_entity.pdbx_description
1 polymer ?
#
loop_
_entity_poly.entity_id
_entity_poly.type
_entity_poly.pdbx_seq_one_letter_code
_entity_poly.pdbx_strand_id
1 'polypeptide(L)'
;MPTLLDVEAEARECVRCPLAEGRTQVVFGVGNPNADLMFVGEAPGREEDLKGEPFVGRAGKLLDQLVLEEMGLSRESFYIGNVLKCLRYNAQVQLGDGSWERIGRLVRNRYAGDVMSVDTSGKLVPRRVVGWHASPLAGRRVFQLSFHSAKRCGAGWSNVELTGDHPVLTEDSYVPVQDLGEGARIATGQGLSRLAKDVVYGSLLGDGNLSRKVAYLQEAHSAKQADYALFKADLLADLLPTVSQYQIAAVVGGPKEQDVVAIRTAAHRALWTVRQEFYGAEKRVPQWIADDLNPRMLAIWFMDDGHLRIRPPRQPSAEIATCCFNADDLAVLQKGLARLGLDASIYNNRIHFNVFQTRRLSELIAPFVPSPMRYKLHPEIERERSFDPTLFERTEAEVFYDEVDVVETTHRPRTDTTFFCIDVEDTHNFVTTGGVVHNCRPPGNRDPKPEEIEQCRPYLEAQVKLIGPKVIVTLGNFATKLLLNTAQGITKVRGQTYDYGDVKLVPTFHPSAALQGGGSDVISKMRADLVRAKQELAKC
;
A
#
# COMPACT_ATOMS: atom_id res chain seq x y z
N MET A 1 21.46 -17.96 -39.34
CA MET A 1 20.50 -18.37 -38.29
C MET A 1 20.78 -17.51 -37.06
N PRO A 2 19.80 -17.22 -36.19
CA PRO A 2 20.06 -16.52 -34.93
C PRO A 2 21.05 -17.33 -34.08
N THR A 3 21.89 -16.62 -33.33
CA THR A 3 22.83 -17.17 -32.36
C THR A 3 22.19 -17.25 -30.97
N LEU A 4 22.86 -17.91 -30.02
CA LEU A 4 22.39 -17.97 -28.63
C LEU A 4 22.31 -16.57 -27.99
N LEU A 5 23.20 -15.64 -28.41
CA LEU A 5 23.20 -14.23 -27.95
C LEU A 5 22.02 -13.43 -28.53
N ASP A 6 21.59 -13.71 -29.76
CA ASP A 6 20.40 -13.07 -30.35
C ASP A 6 19.13 -13.51 -29.61
N VAL A 7 19.04 -14.80 -29.26
CA VAL A 7 17.92 -15.34 -28.45
C VAL A 7 17.98 -14.84 -27.01
N GLU A 8 19.18 -14.63 -26.44
CA GLU A 8 19.32 -13.99 -25.13
C GLU A 8 18.84 -12.52 -25.17
N ALA A 9 19.20 -11.76 -26.21
CA ALA A 9 18.74 -10.39 -26.38
C ALA A 9 17.20 -10.31 -26.51
N GLU A 10 16.60 -11.16 -27.36
CA GLU A 10 15.14 -11.27 -27.48
C GLU A 10 14.49 -11.66 -26.13
N ALA A 11 15.10 -12.60 -25.40
CA ALA A 11 14.62 -13.01 -24.09
C ALA A 11 14.71 -11.88 -23.06
N ARG A 12 15.81 -11.10 -23.03
CA ARG A 12 16.02 -9.94 -22.13
C ARG A 12 14.95 -8.86 -22.32
N GLU A 13 14.49 -8.67 -23.54
CA GLU A 13 13.39 -7.75 -23.90
C GLU A 13 11.99 -8.38 -23.82
N CYS A 14 11.88 -9.68 -23.54
CA CYS A 14 10.61 -10.41 -23.52
C CYS A 14 9.60 -9.80 -22.54
N VAL A 15 8.42 -9.43 -23.07
CA VAL A 15 7.22 -8.96 -22.35
C VAL A 15 6.00 -9.89 -22.56
N ARG A 16 6.21 -11.15 -22.98
CA ARG A 16 5.16 -12.05 -23.49
C ARG A 16 4.18 -12.61 -22.45
N CYS A 17 4.52 -12.58 -21.15
CA CYS A 17 3.84 -13.40 -20.14
C CYS A 17 3.61 -12.67 -18.82
N PRO A 18 2.73 -13.18 -17.92
CA PRO A 18 2.45 -12.60 -16.61
C PRO A 18 3.66 -12.65 -15.67
N LEU A 19 4.75 -13.24 -16.17
CA LEU A 19 6.02 -13.28 -15.53
C LEU A 19 6.83 -12.08 -16.06
N ALA A 20 7.25 -12.01 -17.31
CA ALA A 20 7.95 -10.95 -18.07
C ALA A 20 8.19 -9.45 -17.60
N GLU A 21 8.24 -9.07 -16.31
CA GLU A 21 7.77 -7.73 -15.83
C GLU A 21 8.47 -7.14 -14.58
N GLY A 22 8.67 -7.97 -13.55
CA GLY A 22 9.24 -7.71 -12.21
C GLY A 22 10.23 -8.80 -11.83
N ARG A 23 11.17 -8.95 -12.76
CA ARG A 23 12.46 -9.62 -12.65
C ARG A 23 13.42 -8.50 -12.37
N THR A 24 14.47 -8.72 -11.60
CA THR A 24 15.58 -7.76 -11.65
C THR A 24 16.30 -7.88 -12.99
N GLN A 25 16.40 -9.10 -13.56
CA GLN A 25 16.88 -9.33 -14.93
C GLN A 25 16.47 -10.70 -15.49
N VAL A 26 16.66 -10.95 -16.79
CA VAL A 26 16.31 -12.26 -17.37
C VAL A 26 17.36 -13.31 -17.03
N VAL A 27 16.95 -14.25 -16.20
CA VAL A 27 17.69 -15.49 -15.93
C VAL A 27 17.54 -16.42 -17.13
N PHE A 28 18.38 -16.22 -18.14
CA PHE A 28 18.31 -16.90 -19.44
C PHE A 28 18.88 -18.33 -19.38
N GLY A 29 20.18 -18.43 -19.16
CA GLY A 29 20.93 -19.66 -19.02
C GLY A 29 22.44 -19.37 -19.05
N VAL A 30 23.25 -20.27 -18.50
CA VAL A 30 24.71 -20.11 -18.39
C VAL A 30 25.43 -21.43 -18.58
N GLY A 31 26.73 -21.38 -18.87
CA GLY A 31 27.59 -22.54 -19.10
C GLY A 31 28.15 -22.58 -20.53
N ASN A 32 28.73 -23.71 -20.94
CA ASN A 32 29.28 -23.86 -22.28
C ASN A 32 28.15 -23.89 -23.34
N PRO A 33 28.10 -22.96 -24.32
CA PRO A 33 27.05 -22.92 -25.34
C PRO A 33 27.18 -24.03 -26.41
N ASN A 34 28.26 -24.83 -26.38
CA ASN A 34 28.48 -26.01 -27.23
C ASN A 34 28.59 -27.28 -26.35
N ALA A 35 27.76 -27.39 -25.31
CA ALA A 35 27.82 -28.50 -24.37
C ALA A 35 26.98 -29.70 -24.84
N ASP A 36 27.58 -30.89 -24.86
CA ASP A 36 26.87 -32.16 -25.04
C ASP A 36 25.83 -32.44 -23.92
N LEU A 37 25.92 -31.73 -22.78
CA LEU A 37 25.04 -31.86 -21.62
C LEU A 37 24.35 -30.53 -21.28
N MET A 38 23.03 -30.56 -21.15
CA MET A 38 22.21 -29.42 -20.71
C MET A 38 21.30 -29.79 -19.54
N PHE A 39 21.25 -28.94 -18.50
CA PHE A 39 20.31 -29.04 -17.39
C PHE A 39 19.14 -28.05 -17.57
N VAL A 40 17.92 -28.50 -17.30
CA VAL A 40 16.72 -27.67 -17.37
C VAL A 40 15.99 -27.70 -16.02
N GLY A 41 15.97 -26.55 -15.35
CA GLY A 41 15.23 -26.31 -14.12
C GLY A 41 13.92 -25.57 -14.32
N GLU A 42 13.29 -25.26 -13.19
CA GLU A 42 11.89 -24.86 -13.11
C GLU A 42 11.69 -23.34 -13.21
N ALA A 43 11.96 -22.62 -12.13
CA ALA A 43 11.82 -21.18 -12.03
C ALA A 43 12.99 -20.59 -11.24
N PRO A 44 13.51 -19.40 -11.60
CA PRO A 44 14.62 -18.78 -10.89
C PRO A 44 14.31 -18.51 -9.41
N GLY A 45 15.22 -18.92 -8.53
CA GLY A 45 15.23 -18.49 -7.13
C GLY A 45 15.61 -17.02 -6.96
N ARG A 46 15.40 -16.45 -5.75
CA ARG A 46 15.75 -15.06 -5.42
C ARG A 46 17.20 -14.69 -5.76
N GLU A 47 18.15 -15.57 -5.43
CA GLU A 47 19.58 -15.35 -5.70
C GLU A 47 19.92 -15.45 -7.20
N GLU A 48 19.08 -16.15 -7.97
CA GLU A 48 19.27 -16.36 -9.41
C GLU A 48 18.76 -15.16 -10.21
N ASP A 49 17.58 -14.63 -9.85
CA ASP A 49 17.08 -13.35 -10.39
C ASP A 49 18.07 -12.21 -10.13
N LEU A 50 18.53 -12.06 -8.87
CA LEU A 50 19.49 -11.02 -8.48
C LEU A 50 20.85 -11.09 -9.22
N LYS A 51 21.23 -12.25 -9.77
CA LYS A 51 22.47 -12.41 -10.56
C LYS A 51 22.28 -12.53 -12.06
N GLY A 52 21.08 -12.87 -12.54
CA GLY A 52 20.84 -13.27 -13.93
C GLY A 52 21.25 -14.72 -14.25
N GLU A 53 21.76 -15.46 -13.27
CA GLU A 53 22.36 -16.79 -13.44
C GLU A 53 21.48 -17.86 -12.75
N PRO A 54 20.99 -18.89 -13.46
CA PRO A 54 20.20 -19.95 -12.84
C PRO A 54 21.07 -20.86 -11.96
N PHE A 55 20.48 -21.46 -10.94
CA PHE A 55 21.17 -22.37 -10.00
C PHE A 55 22.47 -21.80 -9.39
N VAL A 56 22.43 -20.59 -8.82
CA VAL A 56 23.53 -20.04 -7.99
C VAL A 56 23.33 -20.20 -6.48
N GLY A 57 22.09 -20.45 -6.05
CA GLY A 57 21.74 -20.62 -4.64
C GLY A 57 22.05 -22.01 -4.09
N ARG A 58 21.60 -22.30 -2.85
CA ARG A 58 21.86 -23.58 -2.16
C ARG A 58 21.49 -24.83 -2.99
N ALA A 59 20.40 -24.77 -3.76
CA ALA A 59 19.98 -25.85 -4.66
C ALA A 59 20.97 -26.08 -5.81
N GLY A 60 21.51 -25.00 -6.39
CA GLY A 60 22.52 -25.08 -7.45
C GLY A 60 23.86 -25.60 -6.96
N LYS A 61 24.33 -25.14 -5.79
CA LYS A 61 25.57 -25.64 -5.17
C LYS A 61 25.52 -27.14 -4.89
N LEU A 62 24.35 -27.68 -4.51
CA LEU A 62 24.14 -29.12 -4.38
C LEU A 62 24.14 -29.83 -5.74
N LEU A 63 23.53 -29.25 -6.78
CA LEU A 63 23.58 -29.82 -8.13
C LEU A 63 25.01 -29.90 -8.66
N ASP A 64 25.75 -28.80 -8.59
CA ASP A 64 27.13 -28.71 -9.09
C ASP A 64 28.05 -29.72 -8.37
N GLN A 65 27.86 -29.91 -7.05
CA GLN A 65 28.56 -30.95 -6.30
C GLN A 65 28.23 -32.35 -6.83
N LEU A 66 26.95 -32.70 -6.99
CA LEU A 66 26.54 -34.03 -7.43
C LEU A 66 26.94 -34.34 -8.88
N VAL A 67 26.97 -33.33 -9.75
CA VAL A 67 27.46 -33.45 -11.13
C VAL A 67 28.98 -33.67 -11.15
N LEU A 68 29.73 -32.96 -10.31
CA LEU A 68 31.17 -33.17 -10.17
C LEU A 68 31.50 -34.57 -9.61
N GLU A 69 30.77 -35.02 -8.59
CA GLU A 69 30.96 -36.34 -7.95
C GLU A 69 30.65 -37.50 -8.91
N GLU A 70 29.48 -37.51 -9.54
CA GLU A 70 29.02 -38.65 -10.35
C GLU A 70 29.50 -38.58 -11.80
N MET A 71 29.51 -37.39 -12.40
CA MET A 71 29.83 -37.20 -13.82
C MET A 71 31.31 -36.83 -14.03
N GLY A 72 31.96 -36.20 -13.04
CA GLY A 72 33.33 -35.68 -13.20
C GLY A 72 33.39 -34.39 -14.02
N LEU A 73 32.27 -33.66 -14.11
CA LEU A 73 32.12 -32.46 -14.93
C LEU A 73 32.04 -31.22 -14.05
N SER A 74 32.73 -30.14 -14.47
CA SER A 74 32.67 -28.84 -13.81
C SER A 74 31.49 -27.99 -14.31
N ARG A 75 31.20 -26.87 -13.64
CA ARG A 75 30.09 -25.98 -14.01
C ARG A 75 30.25 -25.34 -15.40
N GLU A 76 31.48 -25.20 -15.88
CA GLU A 76 31.79 -24.73 -17.24
C GLU A 76 31.62 -25.83 -18.30
N SER A 77 31.53 -27.10 -17.90
CA SER A 77 31.48 -28.24 -18.83
C SER A 77 30.08 -28.51 -19.41
N PHE A 78 29.03 -27.97 -18.80
CA PHE A 78 27.62 -28.15 -19.20
C PHE A 78 26.91 -26.79 -19.36
N TYR A 79 25.72 -26.79 -19.96
CA TYR A 79 24.82 -25.63 -19.97
C TYR A 79 23.67 -25.83 -18.98
N ILE A 80 23.12 -24.76 -18.42
CA ILE A 80 21.96 -24.82 -17.52
C ILE A 80 21.01 -23.62 -17.68
N GLY A 81 19.70 -23.89 -17.69
CA GLY A 81 18.64 -22.89 -17.85
C GLY A 81 17.39 -23.19 -17.02
N ASN A 82 16.47 -22.23 -16.95
CA ASN A 82 15.18 -22.33 -16.24
C ASN A 82 14.00 -21.99 -17.17
N VAL A 83 12.85 -22.62 -16.94
CA VAL A 83 11.62 -22.35 -17.71
C VAL A 83 11.05 -20.93 -17.46
N LEU A 84 11.07 -20.34 -16.24
CA LEU A 84 10.25 -19.14 -15.84
C LEU A 84 10.94 -17.81 -15.39
N LYS A 85 10.14 -16.73 -15.09
CA LYS A 85 10.53 -15.28 -14.87
C LYS A 85 9.85 -14.38 -13.69
N CYS A 86 8.80 -13.49 -13.81
CA CYS A 86 8.56 -12.21 -12.99
C CYS A 86 7.08 -11.53 -12.63
N LEU A 87 6.78 -10.16 -12.49
CA LEU A 87 5.42 -9.37 -12.29
C LEU A 87 5.31 -7.72 -12.54
N ARG A 88 4.41 -6.77 -13.05
CA ARG A 88 3.18 -6.48 -13.99
C ARG A 88 2.85 -4.90 -14.42
N TYR A 89 1.69 -4.34 -15.03
CA TYR A 89 1.22 -2.81 -15.28
C TYR A 89 -0.18 -2.00 -14.81
N ASN A 90 -1.34 -1.72 -15.44
CA ASN A 90 -2.26 -0.55 -15.07
C ASN A 90 -2.79 -0.30 -13.59
N ALA A 91 -2.17 0.60 -12.78
CA ALA A 91 -2.65 1.07 -11.43
C ALA A 91 -2.28 2.56 -11.05
N GLN A 92 -2.57 3.03 -9.81
CA GLN A 92 -2.31 4.41 -9.29
C GLN A 92 -1.62 4.44 -7.91
N VAL A 93 -0.71 5.39 -7.66
CA VAL A 93 0.13 5.52 -6.44
C VAL A 93 0.13 6.94 -5.86
N GLN A 94 0.26 7.03 -4.53
CA GLN A 94 0.45 8.28 -3.80
C GLN A 94 1.94 8.64 -3.70
N LEU A 95 2.28 9.87 -4.08
CA LEU A 95 3.64 10.42 -3.98
C LEU A 95 3.91 10.95 -2.57
N GLY A 96 5.18 11.16 -2.22
CA GLY A 96 5.61 11.61 -0.89
C GLY A 96 5.09 12.99 -0.46
N ASP A 97 4.60 13.80 -1.41
CA ASP A 97 3.92 15.08 -1.18
C ASP A 97 2.39 14.94 -0.99
N GLY A 98 1.88 13.70 -0.94
CA GLY A 98 0.46 13.37 -0.84
C GLY A 98 -0.30 13.41 -2.18
N SER A 99 0.33 13.85 -3.28
CA SER A 99 -0.28 13.87 -4.62
C SER A 99 -0.40 12.47 -5.23
N TRP A 100 -1.07 12.34 -6.38
CA TRP A 100 -1.40 11.04 -6.98
C TRP A 100 -1.03 10.97 -8.46
N GLU A 101 -0.34 9.91 -8.85
CA GLU A 101 0.02 9.64 -10.25
C GLU A 101 -0.19 8.16 -10.62
N ARG A 102 -0.31 7.87 -11.91
CA ARG A 102 -0.41 6.51 -12.43
C ARG A 102 0.96 5.85 -12.22
N ILE A 103 1.01 4.73 -11.51
CA ILE A 103 2.29 4.02 -11.32
C ILE A 103 2.95 3.66 -12.65
N GLY A 104 2.13 3.44 -13.68
CA GLY A 104 2.59 3.44 -15.05
C GLY A 104 3.43 4.66 -15.44
N ARG A 105 2.92 5.89 -15.32
CA ARG A 105 3.72 7.08 -15.64
C ARG A 105 4.99 7.18 -14.78
N LEU A 106 4.94 6.77 -13.51
CA LEU A 106 6.14 6.66 -12.67
C LEU A 106 7.17 5.71 -13.29
N VAL A 107 6.71 4.58 -13.84
CA VAL A 107 7.52 3.57 -14.53
C VAL A 107 8.07 4.04 -15.89
N ARG A 108 7.26 4.66 -16.77
CA ARG A 108 7.78 5.24 -18.05
C ARG A 108 8.78 6.36 -17.81
N ASN A 109 8.51 7.22 -16.84
CA ASN A 109 9.32 8.41 -16.58
C ASN A 109 10.52 8.14 -15.65
N ARG A 110 10.64 6.90 -15.12
CA ARG A 110 11.58 6.54 -14.04
C ARG A 110 11.59 7.56 -12.91
N TYR A 111 10.39 7.85 -12.37
CA TYR A 111 10.23 8.76 -11.25
C TYR A 111 11.03 8.23 -10.05
N ALA A 112 12.11 8.94 -9.70
CA ALA A 112 13.00 8.67 -8.58
C ALA A 112 12.87 9.75 -7.49
N GLY A 113 11.63 10.17 -7.23
CA GLY A 113 11.24 10.88 -6.01
C GLY A 113 10.61 9.91 -5.01
N ASP A 114 9.94 10.45 -4.00
CA ASP A 114 9.36 9.65 -2.93
C ASP A 114 7.91 9.25 -3.23
N VAL A 115 7.48 8.13 -2.67
CA VAL A 115 6.09 7.66 -2.60
C VAL A 115 5.71 7.36 -1.15
N MET A 116 4.42 7.42 -0.84
CA MET A 116 3.95 7.03 0.49
C MET A 116 4.01 5.52 0.68
N SER A 117 4.50 5.11 1.83
CA SER A 117 4.75 3.73 2.23
C SER A 117 4.40 3.54 3.71
N VAL A 118 4.19 2.29 4.15
CA VAL A 118 3.96 1.96 5.57
C VAL A 118 5.23 1.37 6.19
N ASP A 119 5.62 1.88 7.36
CA ASP A 119 6.74 1.35 8.14
C ASP A 119 6.33 0.19 9.08
N THR A 120 7.32 -0.39 9.78
CA THR A 120 7.08 -1.49 10.73
C THR A 120 6.30 -1.10 12.00
N SER A 121 5.92 0.17 12.16
CA SER A 121 5.06 0.67 13.23
C SER A 121 3.63 1.00 12.77
N GLY A 122 3.31 0.79 11.48
CA GLY A 122 2.01 1.11 10.90
C GLY A 122 1.83 2.59 10.54
N LYS A 123 2.92 3.38 10.58
CA LYS A 123 2.91 4.80 10.18
C LYS A 123 3.14 4.95 8.69
N LEU A 124 2.58 6.02 8.14
CA LEU A 124 2.80 6.40 6.75
C LEU A 124 4.01 7.33 6.62
N VAL A 125 5.03 6.84 5.91
CA VAL A 125 6.31 7.50 5.69
C VAL A 125 6.61 7.67 4.20
N PRO A 126 7.22 8.79 3.76
CA PRO A 126 7.76 8.89 2.41
C PRO A 126 9.00 7.98 2.28
N ARG A 127 9.13 7.29 1.15
CA ARG A 127 10.31 6.49 0.79
C ARG A 127 10.61 6.58 -0.69
N ARG A 128 11.90 6.55 -1.05
CA ARG A 128 12.36 6.70 -2.43
C ARG A 128 11.91 5.55 -3.31
N VAL A 129 11.48 5.88 -4.53
CA VAL A 129 11.33 4.91 -5.61
C VAL A 129 12.69 4.57 -6.22
N VAL A 130 13.02 3.28 -6.24
CA VAL A 130 14.33 2.75 -6.66
C VAL A 130 14.25 1.73 -7.82
N GLY A 131 13.06 1.38 -8.30
CA GLY A 131 12.83 0.42 -9.40
C GLY A 131 11.46 0.58 -10.06
N TRP A 132 11.26 0.00 -11.25
CA TRP A 132 10.10 0.26 -12.14
C TRP A 132 9.77 -0.94 -13.07
N HIS A 133 8.56 -1.49 -13.04
CA HIS A 133 8.20 -2.86 -13.51
C HIS A 133 6.89 -2.95 -14.34
N ALA A 134 6.80 -3.80 -15.40
CA ALA A 134 6.10 -3.36 -16.64
C ALA A 134 5.41 -4.27 -17.74
N SER A 135 4.60 -5.34 -17.48
CA SER A 135 4.01 -6.22 -18.58
C SER A 135 2.72 -7.08 -18.20
N PRO A 136 2.17 -8.06 -19.00
CA PRO A 136 0.73 -8.43 -19.17
C PRO A 136 -0.03 -9.35 -18.15
N LEU A 137 -1.21 -9.85 -18.54
CA LEU A 137 -2.18 -10.56 -17.68
C LEU A 137 -1.98 -12.08 -17.63
N ALA A 138 -1.86 -12.68 -18.82
CA ALA A 138 -2.12 -14.10 -19.16
C ALA A 138 -2.69 -14.98 -18.01
N GLY A 139 -4.03 -15.10 -17.99
CA GLY A 139 -4.79 -16.01 -17.14
C GLY A 139 -4.72 -15.82 -15.63
N ARG A 140 -3.89 -14.92 -15.09
CA ARG A 140 -3.94 -14.58 -13.66
C ARG A 140 -5.35 -14.14 -13.29
N ARG A 141 -5.93 -14.77 -12.26
CA ARG A 141 -7.21 -14.35 -11.70
C ARG A 141 -7.10 -12.88 -11.30
N VAL A 142 -8.03 -12.06 -11.77
CA VAL A 142 -8.11 -10.63 -11.43
C VAL A 142 -9.22 -10.46 -10.42
N PHE A 143 -8.94 -9.72 -9.36
CA PHE A 143 -9.89 -9.37 -8.33
C PHE A 143 -10.02 -7.86 -8.27
N GLN A 144 -11.24 -7.37 -8.34
CA GLN A 144 -11.55 -6.00 -7.99
C GLN A 144 -11.81 -5.95 -6.48
N LEU A 145 -10.80 -5.49 -5.74
CA LEU A 145 -11.00 -5.00 -4.38
C LEU A 145 -11.84 -3.73 -4.46
N SER A 146 -12.94 -3.70 -3.73
CA SER A 146 -13.87 -2.57 -3.69
C SER A 146 -14.14 -2.19 -2.24
N PHE A 147 -13.69 -1.00 -1.84
CA PHE A 147 -13.95 -0.41 -0.52
C PHE A 147 -14.41 1.03 -0.70
N HIS A 148 -15.03 1.70 0.28
CA HIS A 148 -15.48 3.09 0.06
C HIS A 148 -14.34 4.03 -0.34
N SER A 149 -14.59 5.06 -1.16
CA SER A 149 -13.52 5.86 -1.80
C SER A 149 -13.37 7.30 -1.33
N ALA A 150 -12.12 7.74 -1.29
CA ALA A 150 -11.75 9.15 -1.26
C ALA A 150 -11.84 9.88 -2.62
N LYS A 151 -12.21 9.19 -3.72
CA LYS A 151 -12.33 9.81 -5.06
C LYS A 151 -13.57 10.73 -5.13
N ARG A 152 -13.44 11.92 -4.53
CA ARG A 152 -14.47 12.97 -4.31
C ARG A 152 -15.56 12.49 -3.35
N CYS A 153 -15.13 12.30 -2.11
CA CYS A 153 -15.74 11.53 -1.02
C CYS A 153 -17.27 11.70 -0.83
N GLY A 154 -18.02 10.80 -1.46
CA GLY A 154 -19.42 10.49 -1.14
C GLY A 154 -19.57 8.97 -1.01
N ALA A 155 -20.77 8.44 -1.29
CA ALA A 155 -21.03 6.99 -1.40
C ALA A 155 -20.39 6.33 -2.66
N GLY A 156 -19.18 6.75 -3.02
CA GLY A 156 -18.39 6.17 -4.11
C GLY A 156 -17.55 4.99 -3.65
N TRP A 157 -17.22 4.11 -4.59
CA TRP A 157 -16.40 2.92 -4.36
C TRP A 157 -15.00 3.07 -4.98
N SER A 158 -14.01 2.60 -4.25
CA SER A 158 -12.59 2.67 -4.55
C SER A 158 -12.19 1.31 -5.08
N ASN A 159 -12.13 1.23 -6.39
CA ASN A 159 -11.84 -0.02 -7.07
C ASN A 159 -10.35 -0.02 -7.42
N VAL A 160 -9.63 -1.06 -6.98
CA VAL A 160 -8.39 -1.48 -7.60
C VAL A 160 -8.61 -2.87 -8.16
N GLU A 161 -8.11 -3.12 -9.37
CA GLU A 161 -7.94 -4.48 -9.83
C GLU A 161 -6.51 -4.92 -9.48
N LEU A 162 -6.39 -6.02 -8.74
CA LEU A 162 -5.12 -6.68 -8.40
C LEU A 162 -5.18 -8.13 -8.92
N THR A 163 -4.03 -8.80 -9.05
CA THR A 163 -4.05 -10.26 -9.30
C THR A 163 -4.32 -10.97 -7.99
N GLY A 164 -4.97 -12.13 -8.04
CA GLY A 164 -5.29 -12.91 -6.85
C GLY A 164 -4.06 -13.28 -6.02
N ASP A 165 -2.92 -13.45 -6.68
CA ASP A 165 -1.62 -13.78 -6.07
C ASP A 165 -0.82 -12.55 -5.61
N HIS A 166 -1.44 -11.36 -5.59
CA HIS A 166 -0.84 -10.10 -5.13
C HIS A 166 -1.09 -9.87 -3.63
N PRO A 167 -0.06 -9.60 -2.80
CA PRO A 167 -0.22 -9.35 -1.37
C PRO A 167 -0.68 -7.92 -1.07
N VAL A 168 -1.67 -7.79 -0.18
CA VAL A 168 -2.08 -6.53 0.46
C VAL A 168 -1.89 -6.61 1.98
N LEU A 169 -1.59 -5.47 2.61
CA LEU A 169 -1.45 -5.39 4.06
C LEU A 169 -2.83 -5.42 4.75
N THR A 170 -3.05 -6.37 5.67
CA THR A 170 -4.13 -6.38 6.67
C THR A 170 -3.62 -5.84 8.01
N GLU A 171 -4.49 -5.75 9.02
CA GLU A 171 -4.09 -5.28 10.36
C GLU A 171 -3.00 -6.16 11.02
N ASP A 172 -2.91 -7.44 10.65
CA ASP A 172 -1.94 -8.39 11.23
C ASP A 172 -0.75 -8.73 10.31
N SER A 173 -0.93 -8.76 8.99
CA SER A 173 0.05 -9.35 8.05
C SER A 173 -0.20 -9.02 6.58
N TYR A 174 0.65 -9.49 5.67
CA TYR A 174 0.39 -9.43 4.22
C TYR A 174 -0.36 -10.68 3.75
N VAL A 175 -1.54 -10.49 3.13
CA VAL A 175 -2.43 -11.56 2.65
C VAL A 175 -2.63 -11.43 1.13
N PRO A 176 -2.55 -12.50 0.32
CA PRO A 176 -2.87 -12.44 -1.10
C PRO A 176 -4.36 -12.17 -1.34
N VAL A 177 -4.69 -11.35 -2.34
CA VAL A 177 -6.07 -10.90 -2.58
C VAL A 177 -7.08 -12.05 -2.78
N GLN A 178 -6.69 -13.16 -3.40
CA GLN A 178 -7.57 -14.32 -3.59
C GLN A 178 -7.88 -15.09 -2.29
N ASP A 179 -7.09 -14.86 -1.24
CA ASP A 179 -7.11 -15.57 0.03
C ASP A 179 -7.70 -14.69 1.16
N LEU A 180 -8.17 -13.47 0.82
CA LEU A 180 -8.95 -12.59 1.69
C LEU A 180 -10.35 -13.16 1.92
N GLY A 181 -10.78 -13.23 3.17
CA GLY A 181 -12.14 -13.62 3.54
C GLY A 181 -13.17 -12.50 3.37
N GLU A 182 -14.44 -12.87 3.46
CA GLU A 182 -15.55 -11.92 3.61
C GLU A 182 -15.36 -11.10 4.90
N GLY A 183 -15.55 -9.77 4.82
CA GLY A 183 -15.29 -8.85 5.93
C GLY A 183 -13.80 -8.57 6.23
N ALA A 184 -12.86 -9.03 5.40
CA ALA A 184 -11.44 -8.76 5.61
C ALA A 184 -11.13 -7.25 5.56
N ARG A 185 -10.25 -6.79 6.46
CA ARG A 185 -9.82 -5.38 6.54
C ARG A 185 -8.40 -5.19 6.02
N ILE A 186 -8.23 -4.28 5.06
CA ILE A 186 -6.95 -4.00 4.38
C ILE A 186 -6.54 -2.54 4.57
N ALA A 187 -5.24 -2.27 4.58
CA ALA A 187 -4.67 -0.93 4.67
C ALA A 187 -4.98 -0.12 3.40
N THR A 188 -5.80 0.93 3.47
CA THR A 188 -6.32 1.67 2.30
C THR A 188 -5.62 3.00 1.99
N GLY A 189 -4.79 3.51 2.89
CA GLY A 189 -4.02 4.75 2.72
C GLY A 189 -4.10 5.71 3.90
N GLN A 190 -3.96 7.01 3.64
CA GLN A 190 -3.81 8.05 4.67
C GLN A 190 -5.01 8.22 5.61
N GLY A 191 -4.74 8.05 6.90
CA GLY A 191 -5.52 8.62 7.99
C GLY A 191 -5.18 10.08 8.28
N LEU A 192 -5.60 10.55 9.45
CA LEU A 192 -5.21 11.86 9.98
C LEU A 192 -4.02 11.68 10.93
N SER A 193 -3.07 12.61 10.89
CA SER A 193 -2.13 12.80 12.02
C SER A 193 -2.93 13.13 13.30
N ARG A 194 -2.33 12.92 14.48
CA ARG A 194 -3.02 13.21 15.74
C ARG A 194 -3.41 14.69 15.85
N LEU A 195 -2.58 15.59 15.31
CA LEU A 195 -2.90 17.01 15.18
C LEU A 195 -4.14 17.22 14.30
N ALA A 196 -4.16 16.66 13.09
CA ALA A 196 -5.27 16.84 12.18
C ALA A 196 -6.59 16.24 12.72
N LYS A 197 -6.55 15.14 13.50
CA LYS A 197 -7.71 14.62 14.24
C LYS A 197 -8.27 15.69 15.19
N ASP A 198 -7.44 16.20 16.09
CA ASP A 198 -7.85 17.18 17.11
C ASP A 198 -8.43 18.47 16.49
N VAL A 199 -7.82 18.94 15.40
CA VAL A 199 -8.25 20.18 14.72
C VAL A 199 -9.55 19.95 13.95
N VAL A 200 -9.67 18.85 13.21
CA VAL A 200 -10.92 18.47 12.54
C VAL A 200 -12.06 18.31 13.55
N TYR A 201 -11.85 17.60 14.66
CA TYR A 201 -12.91 17.42 15.65
C TYR A 201 -13.24 18.73 16.39
N GLY A 202 -12.25 19.54 16.73
CA GLY A 202 -12.46 20.87 17.32
C GLY A 202 -13.30 21.79 16.43
N SER A 203 -12.91 21.92 15.15
CA SER A 203 -13.71 22.66 14.15
C SER A 203 -15.10 22.06 13.97
N LEU A 204 -15.26 20.73 13.99
CA LEU A 204 -16.58 20.09 13.86
C LEU A 204 -17.45 20.21 15.09
N LEU A 205 -16.91 20.55 16.27
CA LEU A 205 -17.74 21.01 17.38
C LEU A 205 -18.16 22.48 17.21
N GLY A 206 -17.35 23.30 16.53
CA GLY A 206 -17.63 24.70 16.17
C GLY A 206 -18.14 24.94 14.74
N ASP A 207 -17.54 25.94 14.07
CA ASP A 207 -17.94 26.50 12.76
C ASP A 207 -17.77 25.52 11.58
N GLY A 208 -16.97 24.47 11.79
CA GLY A 208 -16.61 23.48 10.78
C GLY A 208 -17.78 22.61 10.32
N ASN A 209 -17.78 22.29 9.02
CA ASN A 209 -18.71 21.33 8.45
C ASN A 209 -18.09 20.47 7.34
N LEU A 210 -18.45 19.18 7.32
CA LEU A 210 -18.01 18.22 6.31
C LEU A 210 -18.99 18.16 5.13
N SER A 211 -18.47 18.37 3.92
CA SER A 211 -19.26 18.38 2.69
C SER A 211 -20.08 17.09 2.49
N ARG A 212 -21.40 17.24 2.32
CA ARG A 212 -22.37 16.12 2.15
C ARG A 212 -22.06 15.15 1.01
N LYS A 213 -21.28 15.55 0.00
CA LYS A 213 -21.01 14.77 -1.22
C LYS A 213 -19.53 14.61 -1.58
N VAL A 214 -18.63 15.30 -0.88
CA VAL A 214 -17.21 15.42 -1.29
C VAL A 214 -16.22 15.30 -0.12
N ALA A 215 -16.69 15.26 1.14
CA ALA A 215 -15.91 15.27 2.38
C ALA A 215 -14.55 15.98 2.33
N TYR A 216 -14.58 17.23 1.90
CA TYR A 216 -13.68 18.23 2.45
C TYR A 216 -14.32 18.78 3.74
N LEU A 217 -13.47 19.25 4.66
CA LEU A 217 -13.85 20.17 5.72
C LEU A 217 -13.90 21.58 5.11
N GLN A 218 -14.93 22.34 5.46
CA GLN A 218 -14.96 23.78 5.21
C GLN A 218 -15.41 24.52 6.47
N GLU A 219 -14.88 25.72 6.65
CA GLU A 219 -15.20 26.65 7.72
C GLU A 219 -14.96 28.08 7.21
N ALA A 220 -15.67 29.06 7.78
CA ALA A 220 -15.73 30.42 7.25
C ALA A 220 -15.75 31.43 8.39
N HIS A 221 -14.75 32.31 8.42
CA HIS A 221 -14.57 33.30 9.47
C HIS A 221 -14.67 34.72 8.92
N SER A 222 -15.03 35.68 9.78
CA SER A 222 -15.04 37.09 9.40
C SER A 222 -13.62 37.57 9.04
N ALA A 223 -13.48 38.57 8.18
CA ALA A 223 -12.16 39.15 7.85
C ALA A 223 -11.36 39.65 9.06
N LYS A 224 -12.02 39.93 10.21
CA LYS A 224 -11.37 40.26 11.49
C LYS A 224 -10.62 39.08 12.14
N GLN A 225 -10.85 37.86 11.65
CA GLN A 225 -10.26 36.61 12.12
C GLN A 225 -9.40 35.95 11.04
N ALA A 226 -8.94 36.72 10.04
CA ALA A 226 -8.11 36.21 8.94
C ALA A 226 -6.87 35.44 9.45
N ASP A 227 -6.18 35.96 10.46
CA ASP A 227 -5.01 35.31 11.06
C ASP A 227 -5.34 33.98 11.75
N TYR A 228 -6.52 33.87 12.36
CA TYR A 228 -7.02 32.61 12.94
C TYR A 228 -7.38 31.60 11.84
N ALA A 229 -7.92 32.07 10.71
CA ALA A 229 -8.17 31.21 9.56
C ALA A 229 -6.86 30.71 8.91
N LEU A 230 -5.85 31.58 8.78
CA LEU A 230 -4.51 31.17 8.31
C LEU A 230 -3.85 30.19 9.29
N PHE A 231 -4.02 30.37 10.60
CA PHE A 231 -3.55 29.43 11.62
C PHE A 231 -4.22 28.06 11.49
N LYS A 232 -5.56 27.97 11.40
CA LYS A 232 -6.24 26.68 11.19
C LYS A 232 -5.87 26.03 9.86
N ALA A 233 -5.61 26.81 8.80
CA ALA A 233 -5.10 26.28 7.54
C ALA A 233 -3.70 25.65 7.67
N ASP A 234 -2.78 26.23 8.43
CA ASP A 234 -1.46 25.60 8.67
C ASP A 234 -1.57 24.33 9.52
N LEU A 235 -2.40 24.33 10.57
CA LEU A 235 -2.63 23.13 11.39
C LEU A 235 -3.29 21.98 10.60
N LEU A 236 -3.97 22.29 9.50
CA LEU A 236 -4.61 21.35 8.59
C LEU A 236 -3.77 21.06 7.33
N ALA A 237 -2.48 21.44 7.28
CA ALA A 237 -1.63 21.32 6.09
C ALA A 237 -1.60 19.89 5.49
N ASP A 238 -1.65 18.85 6.34
CA ASP A 238 -1.74 17.44 5.94
C ASP A 238 -2.95 17.13 5.02
N LEU A 239 -3.98 17.99 5.05
CA LEU A 239 -5.20 17.93 4.25
C LEU A 239 -5.22 18.94 3.09
N LEU A 240 -4.05 19.49 2.73
CA LEU A 240 -3.82 20.41 1.60
C LEU A 240 -4.90 21.52 1.47
N PRO A 241 -5.05 22.40 2.48
CA PRO A 241 -6.15 23.35 2.53
C PRO A 241 -5.92 24.55 1.62
N THR A 242 -7.03 24.98 1.02
CA THR A 242 -7.15 26.23 0.27
C THR A 242 -7.78 27.28 1.15
N VAL A 243 -7.20 28.49 1.17
CA VAL A 243 -7.78 29.66 1.81
C VAL A 243 -8.28 30.60 0.72
N SER A 244 -9.51 31.10 0.88
CA SER A 244 -10.19 31.94 -0.09
C SER A 244 -10.82 33.14 0.60
N GLN A 245 -10.88 34.27 -0.09
CA GLN A 245 -11.53 35.49 0.40
C GLN A 245 -12.64 35.88 -0.58
N TYR A 246 -13.84 36.12 -0.05
CA TYR A 246 -14.99 36.54 -0.84
C TYR A 246 -16.01 37.29 0.03
N GLN A 247 -16.93 38.00 -0.62
CA GLN A 247 -18.00 38.72 0.02
C GLN A 247 -19.28 37.89 0.09
N ILE A 248 -20.00 37.97 1.21
CA ILE A 248 -21.35 37.41 1.37
C ILE A 248 -22.32 38.49 1.83
N ALA A 249 -23.59 38.38 1.41
CA ALA A 249 -24.65 39.18 1.99
C ALA A 249 -24.84 38.82 3.48
N ALA A 250 -24.78 39.83 4.36
CA ALA A 250 -24.88 39.71 5.82
C ALA A 250 -26.21 39.10 6.31
N VAL A 251 -27.22 39.09 5.43
CA VAL A 251 -28.49 38.39 5.54
C VAL A 251 -28.83 37.89 4.14
N VAL A 252 -29.49 36.74 4.01
CA VAL A 252 -29.92 36.22 2.69
C VAL A 252 -30.79 37.27 1.97
N GLY A 253 -30.31 37.78 0.83
CA GLY A 253 -30.96 38.85 0.07
C GLY A 253 -30.77 40.27 0.59
N GLY A 254 -29.92 40.49 1.60
CA GLY A 254 -29.64 41.81 2.17
C GLY A 254 -28.59 42.62 1.39
N PRO A 255 -28.67 43.97 1.36
CA PRO A 255 -27.78 44.84 0.57
C PRO A 255 -26.46 45.18 1.26
N LYS A 256 -26.12 44.52 2.38
CA LYS A 256 -24.84 44.70 3.07
C LYS A 256 -24.00 43.46 2.87
N GLU A 257 -22.85 43.61 2.24
CA GLU A 257 -21.87 42.54 2.10
C GLU A 257 -20.88 42.57 3.28
N GLN A 258 -20.27 41.41 3.56
CA GLN A 258 -19.21 41.23 4.55
C GLN A 258 -18.10 40.37 3.95
N ASP A 259 -16.85 40.80 4.17
CA ASP A 259 -15.66 40.05 3.78
C ASP A 259 -15.47 38.82 4.68
N VAL A 260 -15.35 37.66 4.05
CA VAL A 260 -15.20 36.36 4.71
C VAL A 260 -13.91 35.69 4.22
N VAL A 261 -13.18 35.10 5.15
CA VAL A 261 -12.03 34.22 4.89
C VAL A 261 -12.50 32.79 5.14
N ALA A 262 -12.55 31.98 4.08
CA ALA A 262 -13.00 30.60 4.15
C ALA A 262 -11.85 29.63 3.87
N ILE A 263 -11.74 28.62 4.72
CA ILE A 263 -10.83 27.48 4.57
C ILE A 263 -11.62 26.34 3.95
N ARG A 264 -11.02 25.63 2.99
CA ARG A 264 -11.52 24.37 2.45
C ARG A 264 -10.36 23.40 2.26
N THR A 265 -10.39 22.26 2.95
CA THR A 265 -9.42 21.17 2.74
C THR A 265 -9.56 20.55 1.36
N ALA A 266 -8.57 19.77 0.94
CA ALA A 266 -8.81 18.74 -0.07
C ALA A 266 -9.92 17.77 0.38
N ALA A 267 -10.52 17.07 -0.58
CA ALA A 267 -11.40 15.93 -0.31
C ALA A 267 -10.55 14.77 0.24
N HIS A 268 -10.84 14.27 1.44
CA HIS A 268 -9.97 13.30 2.12
C HIS A 268 -10.73 12.08 2.64
N ARG A 269 -10.06 10.91 2.69
CA ARG A 269 -10.67 9.64 3.14
C ARG A 269 -11.23 9.77 4.55
N ALA A 270 -10.36 10.17 5.49
CA ALA A 270 -10.69 10.26 6.90
C ALA A 270 -11.92 11.11 7.18
N LEU A 271 -12.07 12.21 6.44
CA LEU A 271 -13.20 13.12 6.57
C LEU A 271 -14.52 12.48 6.11
N TRP A 272 -14.51 11.43 5.28
CA TRP A 272 -15.73 10.67 4.98
C TRP A 272 -16.13 9.75 6.13
N THR A 273 -15.16 9.07 6.76
CA THR A 273 -15.38 8.21 7.94
C THR A 273 -15.94 9.05 9.10
N VAL A 274 -15.21 10.11 9.48
CA VAL A 274 -15.65 11.09 10.49
C VAL A 274 -17.00 11.71 10.11
N ARG A 275 -17.30 11.89 8.82
CA ARG A 275 -18.62 12.34 8.38
C ARG A 275 -19.74 11.34 8.68
N GLN A 276 -19.54 10.02 8.57
CA GLN A 276 -20.61 9.07 8.85
C GLN A 276 -20.98 9.08 10.35
N GLU A 277 -19.99 9.31 11.20
CA GLU A 277 -20.15 9.35 12.65
C GLU A 277 -20.79 10.67 13.13
N PHE A 278 -20.33 11.81 12.61
CA PHE A 278 -20.84 13.15 12.97
C PHE A 278 -22.12 13.57 12.23
N TYR A 279 -22.57 12.86 11.19
CA TYR A 279 -23.73 13.28 10.39
C TYR A 279 -24.60 12.12 9.89
N GLY A 280 -25.75 11.94 10.53
CA GLY A 280 -26.90 11.24 9.96
C GLY A 280 -27.72 12.17 9.06
N ALA A 281 -29.04 12.24 9.31
CA ALA A 281 -29.89 13.29 8.73
C ALA A 281 -29.44 14.71 9.13
N GLU A 282 -28.98 14.84 10.38
CA GLU A 282 -28.51 16.07 11.03
C GLU A 282 -27.09 15.88 11.60
N LYS A 283 -26.47 16.98 12.06
CA LYS A 283 -25.18 16.96 12.79
C LYS A 283 -25.43 16.33 14.16
N ARG A 284 -24.53 15.43 14.61
CA ARG A 284 -24.57 14.71 15.89
C ARG A 284 -23.16 14.70 16.50
N VAL A 285 -23.05 14.41 17.79
CA VAL A 285 -21.76 14.20 18.47
C VAL A 285 -21.59 12.70 18.77
N PRO A 286 -20.58 12.02 18.19
CA PRO A 286 -20.31 10.61 18.47
C PRO A 286 -20.04 10.36 19.96
N GLN A 287 -20.54 9.24 20.50
CA GLN A 287 -20.39 8.91 21.93
C GLN A 287 -18.92 8.86 22.40
N TRP A 288 -17.98 8.52 21.50
CA TRP A 288 -16.55 8.48 21.80
C TRP A 288 -15.93 9.87 21.99
N ILE A 289 -16.56 10.97 21.53
CA ILE A 289 -16.10 12.34 21.82
C ILE A 289 -16.12 12.63 23.32
N ALA A 290 -17.02 12.02 24.10
CA ALA A 290 -16.99 12.12 25.56
C ALA A 290 -15.75 11.49 26.22
N ASP A 291 -14.98 10.71 25.46
CA ASP A 291 -13.82 9.96 25.93
C ASP A 291 -12.51 10.53 25.36
N ASP A 292 -12.52 11.01 24.10
CA ASP A 292 -11.36 11.58 23.40
C ASP A 292 -11.22 13.12 23.48
N LEU A 293 -12.27 13.85 23.92
CA LEU A 293 -12.23 15.33 24.00
C LEU A 293 -11.07 15.80 24.86
N ASN A 294 -10.10 16.45 24.20
CA ASN A 294 -8.85 16.90 24.81
C ASN A 294 -8.69 18.43 24.78
N PRO A 295 -7.70 19.00 25.48
CA PRO A 295 -7.51 20.46 25.56
C PRO A 295 -7.32 21.16 24.22
N ARG A 296 -6.72 20.50 23.21
CA ARG A 296 -6.49 21.06 21.86
C ARG A 296 -7.82 21.16 21.10
N MET A 297 -8.62 20.08 21.09
CA MET A 297 -9.99 20.08 20.54
C MET A 297 -10.87 21.14 21.20
N LEU A 298 -10.86 21.21 22.54
CA LEU A 298 -11.66 22.17 23.30
C LEU A 298 -11.23 23.62 23.06
N ALA A 299 -9.93 23.89 22.92
CA ALA A 299 -9.44 25.22 22.57
C ALA A 299 -9.99 25.70 21.22
N ILE A 300 -9.99 24.84 20.21
CA ILE A 300 -10.47 25.16 18.86
C ILE A 300 -11.99 25.37 18.86
N TRP A 301 -12.74 24.48 19.49
CA TRP A 301 -14.19 24.63 19.65
C TRP A 301 -14.56 25.94 20.38
N PHE A 302 -13.82 26.30 21.43
CA PHE A 302 -14.01 27.57 22.15
C PHE A 302 -13.55 28.79 21.33
N MET A 303 -12.53 28.65 20.48
CA MET A 303 -12.11 29.70 19.56
C MET A 303 -13.15 29.95 18.45
N ASP A 304 -13.94 28.95 18.06
CA ASP A 304 -15.10 29.13 17.17
C ASP A 304 -16.32 29.65 17.96
N ASP A 305 -17.05 28.77 18.68
CA ASP A 305 -18.37 29.04 19.28
C ASP A 305 -18.34 29.62 20.72
N GLY A 306 -17.16 29.68 21.34
CA GLY A 306 -16.99 30.19 22.71
C GLY A 306 -17.09 31.71 22.83
N HIS A 307 -17.72 32.20 23.90
CA HIS A 307 -17.85 33.63 24.19
C HIS A 307 -17.67 33.92 25.69
N LEU A 308 -16.89 34.96 26.00
CA LEU A 308 -16.66 35.41 27.37
C LEU A 308 -17.54 36.62 27.71
N ARG A 309 -18.52 36.42 28.58
CA ARG A 309 -19.38 37.51 29.08
C ARG A 309 -18.66 38.28 30.17
N ILE A 310 -18.09 39.43 29.83
CA ILE A 310 -17.59 40.42 30.78
C ILE A 310 -18.68 41.50 30.95
N ARG A 311 -19.23 41.66 32.15
CA ARG A 311 -20.24 42.69 32.47
C ARG A 311 -19.97 43.31 33.86
N PRO A 312 -19.10 44.34 33.96
CA PRO A 312 -18.78 44.98 35.23
C PRO A 312 -20.06 45.38 36.00
N PRO A 313 -20.13 45.16 37.33
CA PRO A 313 -19.08 44.68 38.24
C PRO A 313 -18.97 43.14 38.33
N ARG A 314 -19.69 42.37 37.50
CA ARG A 314 -19.66 40.89 37.55
C ARG A 314 -18.36 40.35 36.99
N GLN A 315 -17.81 39.33 37.65
CA GLN A 315 -16.67 38.56 37.18
C GLN A 315 -17.00 37.85 35.85
N PRO A 316 -16.01 37.54 35.00
CA PRO A 316 -16.25 36.94 33.69
C PRO A 316 -16.89 35.54 33.79
N SER A 317 -17.82 35.25 32.89
CA SER A 317 -18.40 33.91 32.71
C SER A 317 -18.36 33.49 31.25
N ALA A 318 -17.77 32.32 30.96
CA ALA A 318 -17.73 31.75 29.63
C ALA A 318 -19.02 30.98 29.30
N GLU A 319 -19.44 31.07 28.05
CA GLU A 319 -20.45 30.20 27.44
C GLU A 319 -19.96 29.70 26.08
N ILE A 320 -20.49 28.56 25.62
CA ILE A 320 -20.32 28.05 24.26
C ILE A 320 -21.70 27.98 23.61
N ALA A 321 -21.82 28.48 22.38
CA ALA A 321 -23.02 28.29 21.57
C ALA A 321 -23.13 26.85 21.08
N THR A 322 -24.31 26.24 21.22
CA THR A 322 -24.53 24.84 20.82
C THR A 322 -25.85 24.68 20.06
N CYS A 323 -26.16 25.63 19.18
CA CYS A 323 -27.43 25.69 18.44
C CYS A 323 -27.58 24.59 17.36
N CYS A 324 -26.54 23.82 17.09
CA CYS A 324 -26.54 22.70 16.13
C CYS A 324 -26.52 21.31 16.80
N PHE A 325 -26.74 21.22 18.12
CA PHE A 325 -26.69 19.98 18.92
C PHE A 325 -27.98 19.78 19.72
N ASN A 326 -28.41 18.52 19.86
CA ASN A 326 -29.58 18.13 20.68
C ASN A 326 -29.19 17.71 22.10
N ALA A 327 -30.17 17.29 22.91
CA ALA A 327 -29.96 16.94 24.31
C ALA A 327 -28.96 15.78 24.53
N ASP A 328 -28.97 14.75 23.68
CA ASP A 328 -28.03 13.63 23.83
C ASP A 328 -26.60 14.08 23.49
N ASP A 329 -26.45 14.83 22.40
CA ASP A 329 -25.16 15.40 21.97
C ASP A 329 -24.55 16.27 23.08
N LEU A 330 -25.38 17.07 23.74
CA LEU A 330 -24.97 17.91 24.86
C LEU A 330 -24.57 17.10 26.11
N ALA A 331 -25.21 15.95 26.36
CA ALA A 331 -24.80 15.05 27.44
C ALA A 331 -23.43 14.40 27.17
N VAL A 332 -23.15 14.04 25.90
CA VAL A 332 -21.81 13.56 25.47
C VAL A 332 -20.76 14.65 25.70
N LEU A 333 -21.03 15.89 25.29
CA LEU A 333 -20.12 17.02 25.48
C LEU A 333 -19.89 17.36 26.97
N GLN A 334 -20.95 17.30 27.80
CA GLN A 334 -20.84 17.51 29.24
C GLN A 334 -19.98 16.44 29.93
N LYS A 335 -20.12 15.16 29.51
CA LYS A 335 -19.28 14.05 29.99
C LYS A 335 -17.80 14.26 29.62
N GLY A 336 -17.51 14.72 28.39
CA GLY A 336 -16.15 15.06 27.95
C GLY A 336 -15.54 16.22 28.75
N LEU A 337 -16.30 17.31 28.94
CA LEU A 337 -15.87 18.45 29.76
C LEU A 337 -15.57 18.04 31.21
N ALA A 338 -16.42 17.20 31.81
CA ALA A 338 -16.21 16.68 33.15
C ALA A 338 -14.91 15.86 33.28
N ARG A 339 -14.52 15.08 32.25
CA ARG A 339 -13.22 14.37 32.23
C ARG A 339 -12.02 15.31 32.16
N LEU A 340 -12.17 16.47 31.52
CA LEU A 340 -11.18 17.55 31.54
C LEU A 340 -11.18 18.36 32.86
N GLY A 341 -11.98 17.96 33.84
CA GLY A 341 -12.10 18.64 35.13
C GLY A 341 -12.97 19.90 35.09
N LEU A 342 -13.76 20.08 34.02
CA LEU A 342 -14.62 21.24 33.82
C LEU A 342 -16.09 20.86 34.06
N ASP A 343 -16.65 21.34 35.16
CA ASP A 343 -18.09 21.30 35.39
C ASP A 343 -18.78 22.42 34.61
N ALA A 344 -19.91 22.10 33.97
CA ALA A 344 -20.62 23.02 33.08
C ALA A 344 -22.12 22.71 33.07
N SER A 345 -22.94 23.77 33.09
CA SER A 345 -24.41 23.68 33.07
C SER A 345 -24.97 23.94 31.68
N ILE A 346 -25.96 23.15 31.26
CA ILE A 346 -26.63 23.29 29.96
C ILE A 346 -27.96 24.02 30.16
N TYR A 347 -28.14 25.17 29.51
CA TYR A 347 -29.46 25.82 29.39
C TYR A 347 -29.53 26.76 28.18
N ASN A 348 -30.72 26.90 27.59
CA ASN A 348 -30.99 27.72 26.39
C ASN A 348 -30.07 27.39 25.20
N ASN A 349 -29.87 26.10 24.91
CA ASN A 349 -29.01 25.56 23.85
C ASN A 349 -27.59 26.18 23.84
N ARG A 350 -27.02 26.26 25.05
CA ARG A 350 -25.67 26.73 25.34
C ARG A 350 -25.10 25.96 26.54
N ILE A 351 -23.78 25.79 26.54
CA ILE A 351 -23.02 25.27 27.68
C ILE A 351 -22.45 26.48 28.44
N HIS A 352 -22.62 26.52 29.76
CA HIS A 352 -22.24 27.65 30.60
C HIS A 352 -21.29 27.23 31.71
N PHE A 353 -20.19 27.95 31.84
CA PHE A 353 -19.21 27.80 32.90
C PHE A 353 -19.45 28.89 33.96
N ASN A 354 -19.48 28.50 35.23
CA ASN A 354 -19.47 29.46 36.33
C ASN A 354 -18.10 30.20 36.38
N VAL A 355 -17.93 31.22 37.25
CA VAL A 355 -16.70 32.02 37.30
C VAL A 355 -15.44 31.17 37.53
N PHE A 356 -15.50 30.22 38.47
CA PHE A 356 -14.37 29.33 38.76
C PHE A 356 -14.02 28.45 37.55
N GLN A 357 -15.04 27.85 36.93
CA GLN A 357 -14.86 27.01 35.75
C GLN A 357 -14.48 27.82 34.50
N THR A 358 -14.81 29.12 34.44
CA THR A 358 -14.36 30.06 33.40
C THR A 358 -12.87 30.34 33.49
N ARG A 359 -12.34 30.55 34.72
CA ARG A 359 -10.88 30.61 34.93
C ARG A 359 -10.25 29.27 34.55
N ARG A 360 -10.82 28.14 35.01
CA ARG A 360 -10.24 26.81 34.81
C ARG A 360 -10.20 26.39 33.33
N LEU A 361 -11.26 26.66 32.58
CA LEU A 361 -11.30 26.52 31.12
C LEU A 361 -10.16 27.33 30.47
N SER A 362 -10.02 28.60 30.86
CA SER A 362 -8.98 29.48 30.33
C SER A 362 -7.57 28.97 30.67
N GLU A 363 -7.32 28.49 31.89
CA GLU A 363 -6.04 27.89 32.30
C GLU A 363 -5.66 26.68 31.44
N LEU A 364 -6.65 25.86 31.09
CA LEU A 364 -6.50 24.63 30.31
C LEU A 364 -6.22 24.92 28.83
N ILE A 365 -6.95 25.86 28.22
CA ILE A 365 -6.87 26.12 26.77
C ILE A 365 -5.86 27.21 26.38
N ALA A 366 -5.43 28.10 27.29
CA ALA A 366 -4.56 29.24 26.96
C ALA A 366 -3.25 28.91 26.21
N PRO A 367 -2.58 27.76 26.46
CA PRO A 367 -1.42 27.34 25.65
C PRO A 367 -1.75 27.10 24.17
N PHE A 368 -3.00 26.75 23.86
CA PHE A 368 -3.46 26.43 22.51
C PHE A 368 -4.10 27.62 21.77
N VAL A 369 -4.27 28.78 22.41
CA VAL A 369 -4.95 29.96 21.85
C VAL A 369 -3.95 31.00 21.35
N PRO A 370 -3.75 31.15 20.02
CA PRO A 370 -2.79 32.08 19.44
C PRO A 370 -3.27 33.53 19.56
N SER A 371 -2.33 34.48 19.43
CA SER A 371 -2.52 35.92 19.62
C SER A 371 -3.86 36.51 19.15
N PRO A 372 -4.33 36.32 17.90
CA PRO A 372 -5.57 36.95 17.42
C PRO A 372 -6.84 36.50 18.17
N MET A 373 -6.83 35.34 18.85
CA MET A 373 -8.00 34.77 19.53
C MET A 373 -7.97 34.90 21.06
N ARG A 374 -6.89 35.44 21.62
CA ARG A 374 -6.67 35.52 23.08
C ARG A 374 -7.72 36.34 23.83
N TYR A 375 -8.40 37.27 23.15
CA TYR A 375 -9.50 38.07 23.70
C TYR A 375 -10.69 37.24 24.21
N LYS A 376 -10.78 35.94 23.85
CA LYS A 376 -11.79 35.02 24.41
C LYS A 376 -11.40 34.45 25.79
N LEU A 377 -10.15 34.54 26.22
CA LEU A 377 -9.65 34.00 27.50
C LEU A 377 -10.01 34.90 28.69
N HIS A 378 -10.05 34.32 29.90
CA HIS A 378 -10.16 35.09 31.15
C HIS A 378 -9.04 36.16 31.24
N PRO A 379 -9.34 37.45 31.50
CA PRO A 379 -8.36 38.55 31.33
C PRO A 379 -7.12 38.51 32.23
N GLU A 380 -7.09 37.63 33.24
CA GLU A 380 -5.88 37.37 34.03
C GLU A 380 -5.03 36.27 33.36
N ILE A 381 -5.66 35.15 32.98
CA ILE A 381 -4.98 34.03 32.29
C ILE A 381 -4.43 34.46 30.91
N GLU A 382 -5.14 35.38 30.25
CA GLU A 382 -4.71 36.03 29.01
C GLU A 382 -3.32 36.70 29.14
N ARG A 383 -2.99 37.22 30.33
CA ARG A 383 -1.68 37.81 30.66
C ARG A 383 -0.71 36.85 31.35
N GLU A 384 -1.21 35.84 32.08
CA GLU A 384 -0.39 34.88 32.83
C GLU A 384 0.23 33.75 31.97
N ARG A 385 -0.44 33.31 30.88
CA ARG A 385 -0.05 32.10 30.12
C ARG A 385 0.13 32.37 28.64
N SER A 386 1.34 32.20 28.10
CA SER A 386 1.60 32.31 26.65
C SER A 386 0.93 31.20 25.83
N PHE A 387 0.78 31.45 24.53
CA PHE A 387 0.61 30.39 23.52
C PHE A 387 1.89 29.56 23.42
N ASP A 388 1.77 28.26 23.14
CA ASP A 388 2.89 27.32 22.98
C ASP A 388 2.76 26.56 21.64
N PRO A 389 3.60 26.84 20.64
CA PRO A 389 3.56 26.17 19.35
C PRO A 389 4.04 24.71 19.40
N THR A 390 4.80 24.29 20.43
CA THR A 390 5.26 22.88 20.56
C THR A 390 4.07 21.95 20.82
N LEU A 391 3.00 22.46 21.43
CA LEU A 391 1.73 21.77 21.59
C LEU A 391 0.95 21.58 20.27
N PHE A 392 1.57 21.86 19.12
CA PHE A 392 1.07 21.60 17.77
C PHE A 392 2.09 20.83 16.90
N GLU A 393 3.03 20.10 17.52
CA GLU A 393 3.92 19.16 16.81
C GLU A 393 3.13 18.20 15.90
N ARG A 394 3.57 18.10 14.64
CA ARG A 394 2.98 17.21 13.61
C ARG A 394 3.59 15.82 13.74
N THR A 395 2.75 14.82 14.01
CA THR A 395 3.12 13.40 13.91
C THR A 395 2.89 12.90 12.49
N GLU A 396 3.50 11.78 12.10
CA GLU A 396 3.08 11.07 10.90
C GLU A 396 1.59 10.69 10.98
N ALA A 397 0.97 10.47 9.81
CA ALA A 397 -0.37 9.93 9.72
C ALA A 397 -0.36 8.41 9.97
N GLU A 398 -1.36 7.94 10.72
CA GLU A 398 -1.68 6.51 10.81
C GLU A 398 -2.22 6.00 9.47
N VAL A 399 -2.00 4.73 9.15
CA VAL A 399 -2.67 4.08 8.02
C VAL A 399 -4.10 3.67 8.39
N PHE A 400 -5.07 3.93 7.51
CA PHE A 400 -6.44 3.42 7.69
C PHE A 400 -6.57 1.99 7.21
N TYR A 401 -7.37 1.20 7.93
CA TYR A 401 -7.80 -0.14 7.54
C TYR A 401 -9.32 -0.17 7.31
N ASP A 402 -9.75 -0.55 6.11
CA ASP A 402 -11.18 -0.66 5.77
C ASP A 402 -11.53 -2.09 5.34
N GLU A 403 -12.78 -2.45 5.61
CA GLU A 403 -13.44 -3.64 5.08
C GLU A 403 -13.53 -3.56 3.53
N VAL A 404 -13.31 -4.69 2.85
CA VAL A 404 -13.21 -4.73 1.38
C VAL A 404 -14.04 -5.85 0.75
N ASP A 405 -14.86 -5.48 -0.24
CA ASP A 405 -15.54 -6.42 -1.12
C ASP A 405 -14.52 -7.01 -2.12
N VAL A 406 -14.31 -8.32 -2.05
CA VAL A 406 -13.36 -9.05 -2.89
C VAL A 406 -14.09 -9.72 -4.05
N VAL A 407 -14.22 -9.02 -5.19
CA VAL A 407 -14.96 -9.53 -6.36
C VAL A 407 -13.99 -10.09 -7.41
N GLU A 408 -14.10 -11.36 -7.77
CA GLU A 408 -13.36 -11.87 -8.94
C GLU A 408 -13.90 -11.27 -10.24
N THR A 409 -13.03 -10.60 -10.99
CA THR A 409 -13.33 -9.93 -12.26
C THR A 409 -12.52 -10.48 -13.43
N THR A 410 -11.88 -11.64 -13.28
CA THR A 410 -11.07 -12.33 -14.30
C THR A 410 -11.72 -12.31 -15.69
N HIS A 411 -13.01 -12.66 -15.78
CA HIS A 411 -13.76 -12.75 -17.04
C HIS A 411 -14.14 -11.41 -17.69
N ARG A 412 -13.91 -10.26 -17.04
CA ARG A 412 -14.22 -8.95 -17.65
C ARG A 412 -13.26 -8.66 -18.82
N PRO A 413 -13.76 -8.24 -20.01
CA PRO A 413 -12.90 -7.85 -21.12
C PRO A 413 -12.10 -6.60 -20.78
N ARG A 414 -10.82 -6.57 -21.15
CA ARG A 414 -9.87 -5.48 -20.85
C ARG A 414 -9.12 -5.06 -22.11
N THR A 415 -9.00 -3.74 -22.31
CA THR A 415 -8.25 -3.14 -23.44
C THR A 415 -6.75 -3.02 -23.18
N ASP A 416 -6.35 -3.01 -21.91
CA ASP A 416 -4.98 -2.92 -21.40
C ASP A 416 -4.88 -3.93 -20.24
N THR A 417 -3.92 -4.86 -20.28
CA THR A 417 -3.98 -6.14 -19.55
C THR A 417 -2.93 -6.29 -18.43
N THR A 418 -2.89 -5.40 -17.41
CA THR A 418 -1.62 -5.09 -16.68
C THR A 418 -1.85 -4.55 -15.20
N PHE A 419 -0.96 -4.71 -14.14
CA PHE A 419 -0.82 -3.96 -12.79
C PHE A 419 0.68 -3.60 -12.31
N PHE A 420 1.16 -2.32 -12.18
CA PHE A 420 2.51 -1.69 -12.52
C PHE A 420 3.19 -1.54 -11.18
N CYS A 421 4.45 -1.94 -11.09
CA CYS A 421 5.14 -2.03 -9.81
C CYS A 421 6.33 -1.07 -9.79
N ILE A 422 6.69 -0.65 -8.60
CA ILE A 422 7.86 0.19 -8.32
C ILE A 422 8.55 -0.40 -7.11
N ASP A 423 9.89 -0.40 -7.12
CA ASP A 423 10.61 -0.74 -5.90
C ASP A 423 10.72 0.49 -5.00
N VAL A 424 10.64 0.25 -3.69
CA VAL A 424 10.67 1.27 -2.64
C VAL A 424 11.70 0.84 -1.61
N GLU A 425 12.57 1.77 -1.22
CA GLU A 425 13.63 1.54 -0.24
C GLU A 425 13.07 1.25 1.17
N ASP A 426 13.83 0.54 2.00
CA ASP A 426 13.52 0.05 3.36
C ASP A 426 12.26 -0.84 3.51
N THR A 427 11.10 -0.30 3.17
CA THR A 427 9.76 -0.80 3.53
C THR A 427 9.16 -1.75 2.50
N HIS A 428 9.66 -1.72 1.26
CA HIS A 428 9.28 -2.57 0.14
C HIS A 428 7.77 -2.63 -0.16
N ASN A 429 7.04 -1.57 0.18
CA ASN A 429 5.61 -1.41 -0.07
C ASN A 429 5.25 0.03 -0.46
N PHE A 430 4.07 0.25 -1.04
CA PHE A 430 3.58 1.60 -1.35
C PHE A 430 2.05 1.72 -1.30
N VAL A 431 1.57 2.94 -1.08
CA VAL A 431 0.15 3.30 -1.06
C VAL A 431 -0.39 3.45 -2.49
N THR A 432 -1.41 2.65 -2.82
CA THR A 432 -2.22 2.82 -4.05
C THR A 432 -3.62 3.33 -3.73
N THR A 433 -4.41 3.71 -4.76
CA THR A 433 -5.85 3.99 -4.55
C THR A 433 -6.67 2.73 -4.20
N GLY A 434 -5.98 1.59 -4.12
CA GLY A 434 -6.44 0.26 -3.77
C GLY A 434 -5.90 -0.26 -2.43
N GLY A 435 -5.13 0.55 -1.71
CA GLY A 435 -4.43 0.15 -0.49
C GLY A 435 -2.95 -0.14 -0.64
N VAL A 436 -2.36 -0.66 0.43
CA VAL A 436 -0.91 -0.84 0.60
C VAL A 436 -0.48 -2.20 0.06
N VAL A 437 0.44 -2.16 -0.92
CA VAL A 437 0.87 -3.31 -1.72
C VAL A 437 2.38 -3.52 -1.60
N HIS A 438 2.83 -4.78 -1.67
CA HIS A 438 4.25 -5.15 -1.52
C HIS A 438 4.92 -5.52 -2.86
N ASN A 439 6.22 -5.26 -2.96
CA ASN A 439 7.02 -5.46 -4.17
C ASN A 439 7.22 -6.97 -4.49
N CYS A 440 7.50 -7.29 -5.75
CA CYS A 440 7.11 -8.58 -6.32
C CYS A 440 8.21 -9.65 -6.48
N ARG A 441 7.76 -10.92 -6.49
CA ARG A 441 8.49 -12.20 -6.71
C ARG A 441 7.42 -13.27 -7.00
N PRO A 442 7.70 -14.44 -7.65
CA PRO A 442 6.78 -15.58 -7.62
C PRO A 442 6.29 -15.86 -6.18
N PRO A 443 5.01 -15.61 -5.87
CA PRO A 443 4.56 -15.43 -4.48
C PRO A 443 4.68 -16.73 -3.68
N GLY A 444 5.15 -16.64 -2.44
CA GLY A 444 5.47 -17.81 -1.61
C GLY A 444 6.56 -18.73 -2.17
N ASN A 445 7.24 -18.35 -3.27
CA ASN A 445 8.11 -19.22 -4.06
C ASN A 445 7.35 -20.39 -4.73
N ARG A 446 6.10 -20.15 -5.13
CA ARG A 446 5.18 -21.13 -5.76
C ARG A 446 5.67 -21.74 -7.07
N ASP A 447 5.10 -22.90 -7.37
CA ASP A 447 5.15 -23.58 -8.66
C ASP A 447 4.76 -22.67 -9.85
N PRO A 448 5.34 -22.92 -11.04
CA PRO A 448 5.06 -22.19 -12.28
C PRO A 448 3.72 -22.61 -12.93
N LYS A 449 2.93 -21.65 -13.42
CA LYS A 449 1.67 -21.96 -14.13
C LYS A 449 1.94 -22.42 -15.59
N PRO A 450 1.11 -23.30 -16.18
CA PRO A 450 1.30 -23.77 -17.56
C PRO A 450 1.40 -22.65 -18.61
N GLU A 451 0.66 -21.57 -18.43
CA GLU A 451 0.67 -20.40 -19.32
C GLU A 451 1.94 -19.55 -19.19
N GLU A 452 2.45 -19.45 -17.97
CA GLU A 452 3.73 -18.80 -17.68
C GLU A 452 4.87 -19.58 -18.39
N ILE A 453 4.77 -20.92 -18.38
CA ILE A 453 5.69 -21.85 -19.03
C ILE A 453 5.61 -21.74 -20.56
N GLU A 454 4.41 -21.80 -21.13
CA GLU A 454 4.19 -21.83 -22.58
C GLU A 454 4.75 -20.58 -23.28
N GLN A 455 4.65 -19.41 -22.65
CA GLN A 455 5.22 -18.17 -23.18
C GLN A 455 6.75 -18.09 -23.09
N CYS A 456 7.38 -18.92 -22.26
CA CYS A 456 8.82 -19.00 -22.11
C CYS A 456 9.44 -20.18 -22.90
N ARG A 457 8.63 -21.20 -23.24
CA ARG A 457 9.01 -22.36 -24.06
C ARG A 457 9.81 -22.00 -25.31
N PRO A 458 9.45 -21.01 -26.16
CA PRO A 458 10.17 -20.75 -27.40
C PRO A 458 11.64 -20.39 -27.19
N TYR A 459 11.98 -19.71 -26.09
CA TYR A 459 13.36 -19.41 -25.74
C TYR A 459 14.11 -20.67 -25.30
N LEU A 460 13.49 -21.53 -24.49
CA LEU A 460 14.08 -22.80 -24.07
C LEU A 460 14.31 -23.75 -25.26
N GLU A 461 13.34 -23.88 -26.16
CA GLU A 461 13.45 -24.71 -27.37
C GLU A 461 14.50 -24.14 -28.35
N ALA A 462 14.62 -22.82 -28.45
CA ALA A 462 15.70 -22.17 -29.19
C ALA A 462 17.07 -22.39 -28.52
N GLN A 463 17.17 -22.31 -27.19
CA GLN A 463 18.40 -22.63 -26.44
C GLN A 463 18.83 -24.08 -26.71
N VAL A 464 17.94 -25.06 -26.52
CA VAL A 464 18.20 -26.48 -26.80
C VAL A 464 18.66 -26.68 -28.24
N LYS A 465 17.95 -26.09 -29.22
CA LYS A 465 18.28 -26.23 -30.65
C LYS A 465 19.61 -25.60 -31.05
N LEU A 466 20.02 -24.51 -30.40
CA LEU A 466 21.26 -23.79 -30.72
C LEU A 466 22.48 -24.37 -29.99
N ILE A 467 22.29 -24.96 -28.81
CA ILE A 467 23.34 -25.67 -28.07
C ILE A 467 23.57 -27.07 -28.67
N GLY A 468 22.50 -27.72 -29.14
CA GLY A 468 22.54 -29.07 -29.71
C GLY A 468 23.04 -30.16 -28.74
N PRO A 469 22.60 -30.19 -27.46
CA PRO A 469 23.11 -31.15 -26.49
C PRO A 469 22.72 -32.58 -26.86
N LYS A 470 23.61 -33.54 -26.62
CA LYS A 470 23.33 -34.98 -26.75
C LYS A 470 22.42 -35.48 -25.63
N VAL A 471 22.53 -34.89 -24.43
CA VAL A 471 21.75 -35.26 -23.25
C VAL A 471 21.16 -34.04 -22.54
N ILE A 472 19.87 -34.10 -22.22
CA ILE A 472 19.17 -33.15 -21.36
C ILE A 472 18.81 -33.81 -20.03
N VAL A 473 19.14 -33.17 -18.90
CA VAL A 473 18.71 -33.57 -17.56
C VAL A 473 17.65 -32.60 -17.05
N THR A 474 16.43 -33.09 -16.81
CA THR A 474 15.33 -32.25 -16.31
C THR A 474 15.23 -32.33 -14.79
N LEU A 475 15.21 -31.17 -14.14
CA LEU A 475 15.24 -31.03 -12.69
C LEU A 475 13.83 -30.72 -12.18
N GLY A 476 13.21 -31.69 -11.50
CA GLY A 476 11.89 -31.53 -10.88
C GLY A 476 10.71 -31.84 -11.81
N ASN A 477 9.50 -31.50 -11.35
CA ASN A 477 8.26 -31.85 -12.06
C ASN A 477 8.12 -31.07 -13.38
N PHE A 478 8.34 -29.76 -13.37
CA PHE A 478 7.84 -28.90 -14.45
C PHE A 478 8.69 -28.97 -15.71
N ALA A 479 10.03 -28.92 -15.59
CA ALA A 479 10.93 -29.17 -16.72
C ALA A 479 10.70 -30.56 -17.34
N THR A 480 10.50 -31.59 -16.50
CA THR A 480 10.23 -32.97 -16.92
C THR A 480 8.92 -33.09 -17.69
N LYS A 481 7.82 -32.58 -17.12
CA LYS A 481 6.48 -32.63 -17.74
C LYS A 481 6.43 -31.84 -19.05
N LEU A 482 7.12 -30.70 -19.10
CA LEU A 482 7.20 -29.83 -20.27
C LEU A 482 7.87 -30.52 -21.47
N LEU A 483 9.08 -31.04 -21.27
CA LEU A 483 9.89 -31.58 -22.36
C LEU A 483 9.48 -33.01 -22.76
N LEU A 484 9.00 -33.83 -21.82
CA LEU A 484 8.43 -35.14 -22.14
C LEU A 484 6.94 -35.09 -22.52
N ASN A 485 6.33 -33.90 -22.57
CA ASN A 485 4.91 -33.67 -22.84
C ASN A 485 3.98 -34.65 -22.08
N THR A 486 4.21 -34.80 -20.76
CA THR A 486 3.60 -35.85 -19.94
C THR A 486 2.88 -35.31 -18.72
N ALA A 487 1.75 -35.93 -18.37
CA ALA A 487 1.03 -35.63 -17.13
C ALA A 487 1.67 -36.28 -15.89
N GLN A 488 2.55 -37.28 -16.09
CA GLN A 488 3.12 -38.09 -15.00
C GLN A 488 4.04 -37.27 -14.09
N GLY A 489 3.97 -37.51 -12.77
CA GLY A 489 4.83 -36.84 -11.78
C GLY A 489 6.22 -37.46 -11.71
N ILE A 490 7.23 -36.65 -11.37
CA ILE A 490 8.66 -37.00 -11.44
C ILE A 490 9.00 -38.35 -10.79
N THR A 491 8.36 -38.71 -9.68
CA THR A 491 8.55 -39.98 -8.96
C THR A 491 8.28 -41.25 -9.79
N LYS A 492 7.48 -41.17 -10.87
CA LYS A 492 7.23 -42.27 -11.81
C LYS A 492 8.11 -42.25 -13.05
N VAL A 493 8.63 -41.07 -13.42
CA VAL A 493 9.29 -40.82 -14.71
C VAL A 493 10.82 -40.81 -14.57
N ARG A 494 11.37 -40.50 -13.40
CA ARG A 494 12.82 -40.60 -13.13
C ARG A 494 13.33 -42.04 -13.17
N GLY A 495 14.64 -42.21 -13.28
CA GLY A 495 15.29 -43.53 -13.32
C GLY A 495 15.18 -44.24 -14.68
N GLN A 496 14.66 -43.58 -15.70
CA GLN A 496 14.55 -44.02 -17.10
C GLN A 496 15.24 -43.02 -18.03
N THR A 497 15.52 -43.45 -19.27
CA THR A 497 15.98 -42.58 -20.36
C THR A 497 14.85 -42.47 -21.38
N TYR A 498 14.63 -41.28 -21.94
CA TYR A 498 13.63 -41.02 -22.99
C TYR A 498 14.29 -40.39 -24.22
N ASP A 499 13.61 -40.46 -25.36
CA ASP A 499 14.00 -39.78 -26.60
C ASP A 499 13.26 -38.44 -26.72
N TYR A 500 14.00 -37.37 -27.03
CA TYR A 500 13.51 -36.02 -27.29
C TYR A 500 14.08 -35.55 -28.64
N GLY A 501 13.49 -36.04 -29.73
CA GLY A 501 14.14 -36.01 -31.03
C GLY A 501 15.42 -36.85 -31.01
N ASP A 502 16.52 -36.31 -31.50
CA ASP A 502 17.84 -36.96 -31.48
C ASP A 502 18.54 -36.89 -30.09
N VAL A 503 17.96 -36.16 -29.13
CA VAL A 503 18.52 -35.91 -27.79
C VAL A 503 18.00 -36.93 -26.77
N LYS A 504 18.85 -37.42 -25.87
CA LYS A 504 18.42 -38.27 -24.74
C LYS A 504 18.00 -37.41 -23.55
N LEU A 505 16.82 -37.66 -22.99
CA LEU A 505 16.29 -36.94 -21.83
C LEU A 505 16.27 -37.85 -20.59
N VAL A 506 16.91 -37.41 -19.51
CA VAL A 506 17.01 -38.12 -18.23
C VAL A 506 16.40 -37.29 -17.09
N PRO A 507 15.20 -37.61 -16.60
CA PRO A 507 14.57 -36.87 -15.51
C PRO A 507 15.12 -37.19 -14.12
N THR A 508 15.25 -36.17 -13.28
CA THR A 508 15.56 -36.33 -11.86
C THR A 508 14.85 -35.30 -10.96
N PHE A 509 15.01 -35.44 -9.64
CA PHE A 509 14.41 -34.52 -8.67
C PHE A 509 15.04 -33.12 -8.73
N HIS A 510 14.26 -32.09 -8.36
CA HIS A 510 14.82 -30.76 -8.18
C HIS A 510 15.70 -30.74 -6.91
N PRO A 511 16.90 -30.13 -6.91
CA PRO A 511 17.81 -30.18 -5.76
C PRO A 511 17.22 -29.58 -4.47
N SER A 512 16.22 -28.68 -4.57
CA SER A 512 15.49 -28.17 -3.40
C SER A 512 14.75 -29.27 -2.62
N ALA A 513 14.29 -30.35 -3.28
CA ALA A 513 13.57 -31.44 -2.62
C ALA A 513 14.45 -32.22 -1.63
N ALA A 514 15.75 -32.38 -1.95
CA ALA A 514 16.73 -32.93 -1.01
C ALA A 514 16.92 -32.01 0.21
N LEU A 515 16.99 -30.69 -0.03
CA LEU A 515 17.20 -29.65 0.99
C LEU A 515 15.96 -29.37 1.87
N GLN A 516 14.75 -29.75 1.41
CA GLN A 516 13.47 -29.50 2.10
C GLN A 516 12.92 -30.75 2.82
N GLY A 517 13.76 -31.74 3.12
CA GLY A 517 13.41 -32.92 3.92
C GLY A 517 13.50 -34.26 3.20
N GLY A 518 13.78 -34.29 1.88
CA GLY A 518 13.98 -35.52 1.12
C GLY A 518 15.23 -36.32 1.50
N GLY A 519 16.21 -35.68 2.14
CA GLY A 519 17.36 -36.34 2.77
C GLY A 519 18.24 -37.16 1.82
N SER A 520 18.87 -38.20 2.36
CA SER A 520 19.82 -39.06 1.64
C SER A 520 19.19 -39.92 0.54
N ASP A 521 17.91 -40.28 0.67
CA ASP A 521 17.17 -41.07 -0.33
C ASP A 521 16.97 -40.30 -1.65
N VAL A 522 16.56 -39.02 -1.57
CA VAL A 522 16.43 -38.16 -2.75
C VAL A 522 17.80 -37.91 -3.40
N ILE A 523 18.86 -37.70 -2.60
CA ILE A 523 20.23 -37.52 -3.11
C ILE A 523 20.74 -38.80 -3.81
N SER A 524 20.56 -39.98 -3.20
CA SER A 524 20.92 -41.28 -3.79
C SER A 524 20.20 -41.51 -5.13
N LYS A 525 18.92 -41.14 -5.20
CA LYS A 525 18.12 -41.18 -6.43
C LYS A 525 18.61 -40.19 -7.48
N MET A 526 19.00 -38.97 -7.10
CA MET A 526 19.60 -38.00 -8.03
C MET A 526 20.93 -38.50 -8.59
N ARG A 527 21.81 -39.05 -7.76
CA ARG A 527 23.08 -39.65 -8.19
C ARG A 527 22.89 -40.75 -9.23
N ALA A 528 21.94 -41.67 -9.00
CA ALA A 528 21.61 -42.72 -9.97
C ALA A 528 21.10 -42.18 -11.33
N ASP A 529 20.39 -41.05 -11.34
CA ASP A 529 19.96 -40.40 -12.59
C ASP A 529 21.12 -39.68 -13.29
N LEU A 530 22.06 -39.08 -12.55
CA LEU A 530 23.28 -38.47 -13.12
C LEU A 530 24.22 -39.52 -13.72
N VAL A 531 24.38 -40.67 -13.08
CA VAL A 531 25.13 -41.82 -13.64
C VAL A 531 24.46 -42.32 -14.93
N ARG A 532 23.12 -42.34 -14.99
CA ARG A 532 22.39 -42.65 -16.23
C ARG A 532 22.67 -41.61 -17.31
N ALA A 533 22.59 -40.31 -17.01
CA ALA A 533 22.94 -39.25 -17.97
C ALA A 533 24.38 -39.37 -18.49
N LYS A 534 25.34 -39.72 -17.62
CA LYS A 534 26.74 -40.01 -17.97
C LYS A 534 26.86 -41.21 -18.93
N GLN A 535 26.06 -42.25 -18.71
CA GLN A 535 26.03 -43.43 -19.58
C GLN A 535 25.42 -43.11 -20.96
N GLU A 536 24.42 -42.22 -21.05
CA GLU A 536 23.91 -41.78 -22.37
C GLU A 536 24.92 -40.88 -23.10
N LEU A 537 25.58 -39.94 -22.41
CA LEU A 537 26.66 -39.12 -22.99
C LEU A 537 27.79 -39.97 -23.59
N ALA A 538 28.10 -41.12 -22.98
CA ALA A 538 29.13 -42.04 -23.46
C ALA A 538 28.72 -42.91 -24.66
N LYS A 539 27.48 -42.81 -25.16
CA LYS A 539 26.98 -43.55 -26.34
C LYS A 539 26.81 -42.67 -27.59
N CYS A 540 26.97 -41.35 -27.46
CA CYS A 540 26.59 -40.35 -28.46
C CYS A 540 27.78 -39.46 -28.85
#